data_AF-A0A4S8P9S1-F1
#
_entry.id   AF-A0A4S8P9S1-F1
#
_cell.length_a   1.000
_cell.length_b   1.000
_cell.length_c   1.000
_cell.angle_alpha   90.00
_cell.angle_beta   90.00
_cell.angle_gamma   90.00
#
_symmetry.space_group_name_H-M   'P 1'
#
loop_
_entity.id
_entity.type
_entity.pdbx_description
1 polymer ?
#
loop_
_entity_poly.entity_id
_entity_poly.type
_entity_poly.pdbx_seq_one_letter_code
_entity_poly.pdbx_strand_id
1 'polypeptide(L)'
;MTVPPNYGPPPEQPQTPGYGYQSQPGGPSPYGGQQPQFGSGPQYGAAPQFGQDPAAPYGGPLPPEPPKRNLGLIGAIIVGVTVLVLGATLLITMNLRGDKDEDKVAGEETETSESASEEETSPGEETTTEEAAATEVGQCLPYEPEILGDGLSLVDCSDATAFWEITAQTYDVGDVTVDDDGNLTDTAPAIELCGAEWGENALGEAWTNWHYVYSNGYLDSLYCIQATGAADPAEPEHLPYIPDTGDCFDKSDDWWTVSCDSDLAVYKVVDTVVYDDPVDMSEEEAKDEATCGGDWYWQIKDTQGWTTAIICANEV
;
A
#
# COMPACT_ATOMS: atom_id res chain seq x y z
N MET A 1 1.85 -15.93 54.69
CA MET A 1 2.77 -14.78 54.73
C MET A 1 3.86 -15.05 53.70
N THR A 2 3.63 -14.59 52.48
CA THR A 2 4.51 -14.79 51.32
C THR A 2 5.31 -13.51 51.10
N VAL A 3 6.64 -13.66 51.08
CA VAL A 3 7.60 -12.56 50.91
C VAL A 3 7.75 -12.26 49.41
N PRO A 4 7.62 -11.01 48.95
CA PRO A 4 7.83 -10.66 47.55
C PRO A 4 9.32 -10.65 47.17
N PRO A 5 9.68 -10.97 45.91
CA PRO A 5 11.07 -10.96 45.46
C PRO A 5 11.62 -9.54 45.32
N ASN A 6 12.86 -9.39 45.78
CA ASN A 6 13.68 -8.19 45.74
C ASN A 6 14.33 -8.05 44.35
N TYR A 7 13.96 -7.04 43.59
CA TYR A 7 14.60 -6.69 42.32
C TYR A 7 15.85 -5.84 42.59
N GLY A 8 17.02 -6.37 42.21
CA GLY A 8 18.29 -5.65 42.26
C GLY A 8 18.40 -4.56 41.18
N PRO A 9 19.32 -3.59 41.34
CA PRO A 9 19.51 -2.50 40.39
C PRO A 9 20.14 -2.98 39.06
N PRO A 10 19.84 -2.30 37.94
CA PRO A 10 20.33 -2.66 36.61
C PRO A 10 21.85 -2.42 36.46
N PRO A 11 22.54 -3.21 35.61
CA PRO A 11 23.97 -3.03 35.34
C PRO A 11 24.26 -1.76 34.51
N GLU A 12 25.35 -1.09 34.87
CA GLU A 12 25.84 0.14 34.23
C GLU A 12 26.36 -0.14 32.81
N GLN A 13 25.90 0.64 31.82
CA GLN A 13 26.40 0.59 30.45
C GLN A 13 27.78 1.27 30.31
N PRO A 14 28.69 0.75 29.47
CA PRO A 14 29.98 1.38 29.21
C PRO A 14 29.84 2.65 28.35
N GLN A 15 30.54 3.72 28.75
CA GLN A 15 30.64 4.97 27.98
C GLN A 15 31.64 4.83 26.81
N THR A 16 31.21 5.24 25.62
CA THR A 16 32.05 5.34 24.41
C THR A 16 32.82 6.69 24.36
N PRO A 17 34.14 6.71 24.05
CA PRO A 17 34.92 7.96 24.01
C PRO A 17 34.68 8.79 22.74
N GLY A 18 34.37 10.08 22.92
CA GLY A 18 34.24 11.07 21.86
C GLY A 18 35.58 11.47 21.24
N TYR A 19 35.62 11.49 19.90
CA TYR A 19 36.74 11.99 19.11
C TYR A 19 36.61 13.51 18.89
N GLY A 20 37.54 14.25 19.46
CA GLY A 20 37.79 15.65 19.11
C GLY A 20 38.85 15.77 18.01
N TYR A 21 38.67 16.69 17.07
CA TYR A 21 39.74 17.19 16.23
C TYR A 21 39.95 18.68 16.48
N GLN A 22 41.18 18.99 16.90
CA GLN A 22 41.68 20.30 17.24
C GLN A 22 42.79 20.69 16.25
N SER A 23 42.60 21.84 15.59
CA SER A 23 43.60 22.82 15.10
C SER A 23 44.78 22.40 14.20
N GLN A 24 44.95 23.10 13.06
CA GLN A 24 46.23 23.77 12.75
C GLN A 24 46.07 25.02 11.83
N PRO A 25 46.68 26.17 12.18
CA PRO A 25 46.63 27.42 11.40
C PRO A 25 47.97 27.80 10.75
N GLY A 26 47.92 28.54 9.63
CA GLY A 26 48.91 29.59 9.32
C GLY A 26 49.56 29.60 7.92
N GLY A 27 49.56 30.79 7.29
CA GLY A 27 50.67 31.25 6.44
C GLY A 27 50.30 32.00 5.14
N PRO A 28 50.50 33.33 5.04
CA PRO A 28 50.39 34.11 3.81
C PRO A 28 51.75 34.52 3.22
N SER A 29 51.91 34.57 1.88
CA SER A 29 52.82 35.50 1.20
C SER A 29 52.69 35.61 -0.34
N PRO A 30 53.17 36.72 -0.94
CA PRO A 30 52.77 37.26 -2.24
C PRO A 30 53.90 37.27 -3.30
N TYR A 31 53.61 37.88 -4.47
CA TYR A 31 54.50 38.32 -5.59
C TYR A 31 54.64 37.43 -6.85
N GLY A 32 53.89 37.80 -7.90
CA GLY A 32 54.38 38.30 -9.20
C GLY A 32 55.21 37.42 -10.15
N GLY A 33 54.71 37.20 -11.37
CA GLY A 33 55.53 36.73 -12.51
C GLY A 33 54.74 36.48 -13.79
N GLN A 34 55.21 37.02 -14.92
CA GLN A 34 54.60 37.06 -16.26
C GLN A 34 54.49 35.71 -17.02
N GLN A 35 53.52 35.69 -17.95
CA GLN A 35 53.33 34.85 -19.15
C GLN A 35 54.63 34.47 -19.91
N PRO A 36 54.69 33.34 -20.66
CA PRO A 36 53.95 33.22 -21.93
C PRO A 36 53.35 31.84 -22.28
N GLN A 37 52.46 31.94 -23.27
CA GLN A 37 51.55 31.01 -23.95
C GLN A 37 52.23 29.89 -24.76
N PHE A 38 51.78 28.62 -24.59
CA PHE A 38 51.65 27.61 -25.66
C PHE A 38 50.97 26.33 -25.16
N GLY A 39 50.07 25.74 -25.96
CA GLY A 39 49.71 24.31 -25.86
C GLY A 39 48.24 24.00 -25.58
N SER A 40 47.51 23.68 -26.65
CA SER A 40 46.12 23.23 -26.75
C SER A 40 45.84 21.88 -26.05
N GLY A 41 44.75 21.80 -25.29
CA GLY A 41 44.12 20.56 -24.81
C GLY A 41 42.60 20.76 -24.60
N PRO A 42 41.75 19.72 -24.76
CA PRO A 42 40.31 19.88 -24.93
C PRO A 42 39.62 20.38 -23.67
N GLN A 43 38.83 21.44 -23.83
CA GLN A 43 38.00 22.03 -22.78
C GLN A 43 36.62 21.36 -22.85
N TYR A 44 36.31 20.53 -21.85
CA TYR A 44 34.96 20.00 -21.65
C TYR A 44 33.99 21.16 -21.38
N GLY A 45 32.89 21.12 -22.10
CA GLY A 45 31.91 22.19 -22.22
C GLY A 45 31.24 22.57 -20.92
N ALA A 46 30.93 23.86 -20.85
CA ALA A 46 30.14 24.50 -19.83
C ALA A 46 28.72 23.88 -19.74
N ALA A 47 28.17 23.92 -18.53
CA ALA A 47 26.79 23.62 -18.24
C ALA A 47 25.83 24.41 -19.16
N PRO A 48 24.73 23.80 -19.64
CA PRO A 48 23.69 24.55 -20.31
C PRO A 48 23.01 25.48 -19.31
N GLN A 49 22.96 26.78 -19.63
CA GLN A 49 22.00 27.69 -19.02
C GLN A 49 20.60 27.23 -19.42
N PHE A 50 19.84 26.75 -18.44
CA PHE A 50 18.42 26.47 -18.59
C PHE A 50 17.67 27.77 -18.91
N GLY A 51 16.78 27.66 -19.89
CA GLY A 51 16.05 28.77 -20.48
C GLY A 51 15.23 29.53 -19.46
N GLN A 52 15.21 30.85 -19.64
CA GLN A 52 14.20 31.72 -19.06
C GLN A 52 12.85 31.36 -19.68
N ASP A 53 11.91 30.89 -18.86
CA ASP A 53 10.51 30.85 -19.23
C ASP A 53 9.99 32.27 -19.48
N PRO A 54 9.23 32.49 -20.57
CA PRO A 54 8.59 33.78 -20.80
C PRO A 54 7.52 34.02 -19.74
N ALA A 55 7.65 35.14 -19.03
CA ALA A 55 6.68 35.63 -18.06
C ALA A 55 5.26 35.65 -18.65
N ALA A 56 4.36 34.86 -18.07
CA ALA A 56 2.96 34.83 -18.43
C ALA A 56 2.29 36.20 -18.17
N PRO A 57 1.43 36.68 -19.08
CA PRO A 57 0.73 37.95 -18.92
C PRO A 57 -0.25 37.89 -17.74
N TYR A 58 -0.05 38.83 -16.82
CA TYR A 58 -0.88 39.11 -15.65
C TYR A 58 -2.29 39.54 -16.09
N GLY A 59 -3.34 38.80 -15.68
CA GLY A 59 -4.74 39.29 -15.72
C GLY A 59 -5.80 38.43 -16.43
N GLY A 60 -5.64 37.12 -16.55
CA GLY A 60 -6.75 36.23 -17.00
C GLY A 60 -7.75 35.94 -15.87
N PRO A 61 -9.06 35.78 -16.17
CA PRO A 61 -10.03 35.31 -15.18
C PRO A 61 -9.62 33.93 -14.66
N LEU A 62 -9.71 33.75 -13.33
CA LEU A 62 -9.46 32.46 -12.66
C LEU A 62 -10.30 31.36 -13.35
N PRO A 63 -9.74 30.16 -13.59
CA PRO A 63 -10.52 29.03 -14.07
C PRO A 63 -11.67 28.76 -13.08
N PRO A 64 -12.87 28.39 -13.57
CA PRO A 64 -13.98 28.07 -12.70
C PRO A 64 -13.58 26.95 -11.74
N GLU A 65 -13.89 27.14 -10.45
CA GLU A 65 -13.77 26.11 -9.42
C GLU A 65 -14.37 24.79 -9.95
N PRO A 66 -13.67 23.65 -9.84
CA PRO A 66 -14.23 22.37 -10.26
C PRO A 66 -15.54 22.12 -9.49
N PRO A 67 -16.58 21.59 -10.17
CA PRO A 67 -17.87 21.41 -9.55
C PRO A 67 -17.74 20.47 -8.34
N LYS A 68 -18.23 20.89 -7.17
CA LYS A 68 -18.37 20.03 -5.99
C LYS A 68 -19.21 18.81 -6.38
N ARG A 69 -18.60 17.63 -6.38
CA ARG A 69 -19.24 16.37 -6.76
C ARG A 69 -20.03 15.85 -5.56
N ASN A 70 -21.29 15.50 -5.78
CA ASN A 70 -22.16 14.89 -4.77
C ASN A 70 -21.88 13.38 -4.74
N LEU A 71 -20.78 13.00 -4.09
CA LEU A 71 -20.28 11.62 -4.00
C LEU A 71 -21.23 10.67 -3.25
N GLY A 72 -22.11 11.20 -2.39
CA GLY A 72 -23.15 10.41 -1.71
C GLY A 72 -24.14 9.72 -2.66
N LEU A 73 -24.42 10.32 -3.82
CA LEU A 73 -25.44 9.79 -4.73
C LEU A 73 -25.00 8.52 -5.49
N ILE A 74 -23.69 8.32 -5.71
CA ILE A 74 -23.17 7.14 -6.42
C ILE A 74 -23.00 5.97 -5.43
N GLY A 75 -22.47 6.22 -4.23
CA GLY A 75 -22.44 5.22 -3.15
C GLY A 75 -23.84 4.70 -2.78
N ALA A 76 -24.84 5.58 -2.75
CA ALA A 76 -26.23 5.20 -2.52
C ALA A 76 -26.83 4.28 -3.60
N ILE A 77 -26.38 4.40 -4.87
CA ILE A 77 -26.84 3.52 -5.95
C ILE A 77 -26.26 2.11 -5.78
N ILE A 78 -24.98 1.98 -5.43
CA ILE A 78 -24.33 0.67 -5.30
C ILE A 78 -24.87 -0.08 -4.07
N VAL A 79 -24.99 0.58 -2.92
CA VAL A 79 -25.62 0.00 -1.73
C VAL A 79 -27.09 -0.34 -2.01
N GLY A 80 -27.80 0.54 -2.72
CA GLY A 80 -29.18 0.32 -3.15
C GLY A 80 -29.32 -0.94 -4.00
N VAL A 81 -28.45 -1.15 -5.00
CA VAL A 81 -28.47 -2.34 -5.85
C VAL A 81 -28.11 -3.59 -5.05
N THR A 82 -27.13 -3.52 -4.15
CA THR A 82 -26.70 -4.66 -3.33
C THR A 82 -27.78 -5.10 -2.34
N VAL A 83 -28.44 -4.15 -1.66
CA VAL A 83 -29.60 -4.43 -0.79
C VAL A 83 -30.78 -4.98 -1.59
N LEU A 84 -30.99 -4.51 -2.82
CA LEU A 84 -32.07 -4.99 -3.69
C LEU A 84 -31.78 -6.43 -4.17
N VAL A 85 -30.54 -6.76 -4.51
CA VAL A 85 -30.12 -8.12 -4.90
C VAL A 85 -30.19 -9.08 -3.71
N LEU A 86 -29.70 -8.68 -2.54
CA LEU A 86 -29.80 -9.48 -1.30
C LEU A 86 -31.25 -9.63 -0.83
N GLY A 87 -32.05 -8.57 -0.92
CA GLY A 87 -33.49 -8.62 -0.63
C GLY A 87 -34.26 -9.50 -1.60
N ALA A 88 -33.94 -9.44 -2.90
CA ALA A 88 -34.56 -10.29 -3.92
C ALA A 88 -34.18 -11.77 -3.76
N THR A 89 -32.93 -12.08 -3.46
CA THR A 89 -32.47 -13.46 -3.19
C THR A 89 -33.07 -14.01 -1.89
N LEU A 90 -33.23 -13.20 -0.84
CA LEU A 90 -33.95 -13.59 0.38
C LEU A 90 -35.45 -13.85 0.10
N LEU A 91 -36.11 -12.98 -0.68
CA LEU A 91 -37.51 -13.17 -1.06
C LEU A 91 -37.71 -14.42 -1.92
N ILE A 92 -36.79 -14.69 -2.87
CA ILE A 92 -36.84 -15.91 -3.69
C ILE A 92 -36.64 -17.16 -2.82
N THR A 93 -35.69 -17.15 -1.87
CA THR A 93 -35.47 -18.30 -0.97
C THR A 93 -36.58 -18.51 0.04
N MET A 94 -37.25 -17.46 0.53
CA MET A 94 -38.44 -17.58 1.37
C MET A 94 -39.66 -18.05 0.57
N ASN A 95 -39.84 -17.61 -0.68
CA ASN A 95 -40.96 -18.04 -1.52
C ASN A 95 -40.76 -19.46 -2.09
N LEU A 96 -39.51 -19.92 -2.25
CA LEU A 96 -39.18 -21.32 -2.59
C LEU A 96 -39.22 -22.28 -1.39
N ARG A 97 -39.27 -21.77 -0.16
CA ARG A 97 -39.51 -22.58 1.07
C ARG A 97 -40.99 -22.76 1.40
N GLY A 98 -41.90 -22.22 0.61
CA GLY A 98 -43.34 -22.45 0.72
C GLY A 98 -43.77 -23.79 0.14
N ASP A 99 -43.58 -24.86 0.91
CA ASP A 99 -44.52 -26.00 1.04
C ASP A 99 -43.83 -27.12 1.84
N LYS A 100 -44.02 -27.10 3.17
CA LYS A 100 -44.27 -28.30 3.98
C LYS A 100 -44.63 -27.93 5.43
N ASP A 101 -45.87 -28.34 5.71
CA ASP A 101 -46.42 -28.78 6.99
C ASP A 101 -46.92 -27.73 8.00
N GLU A 102 -48.20 -27.96 8.30
CA GLU A 102 -49.06 -27.34 9.30
C GLU A 102 -48.45 -27.48 10.71
N ASP A 103 -48.52 -26.42 11.52
CA ASP A 103 -49.12 -26.56 12.85
C ASP A 103 -49.53 -25.20 13.44
N LYS A 104 -50.73 -25.21 14.01
CA LYS A 104 -51.40 -24.14 14.74
C LYS A 104 -50.63 -23.80 16.02
N VAL A 105 -50.48 -22.51 16.35
CA VAL A 105 -50.77 -21.99 17.71
C VAL A 105 -51.24 -20.54 17.61
N ALA A 106 -52.40 -20.29 18.21
CA ALA A 106 -53.04 -19.01 18.42
C ALA A 106 -52.35 -18.21 19.54
N GLY A 107 -52.39 -16.88 19.47
CA GLY A 107 -51.89 -16.05 20.57
C GLY A 107 -52.08 -14.55 20.36
N GLU A 108 -53.30 -14.12 20.62
CA GLU A 108 -53.63 -12.90 21.38
C GLU A 108 -53.24 -11.52 20.82
N GLU A 109 -54.30 -10.82 20.39
CA GLU A 109 -54.40 -9.38 20.27
C GLU A 109 -54.04 -8.71 21.61
N THR A 110 -53.23 -7.64 21.57
CA THR A 110 -53.23 -6.66 22.66
C THR A 110 -53.17 -5.27 22.03
N GLU A 111 -54.35 -4.66 21.95
CA GLU A 111 -54.50 -3.21 21.87
C GLU A 111 -53.89 -2.58 23.12
N THR A 112 -53.10 -1.51 22.97
CA THR A 112 -52.87 -0.54 24.04
C THR A 112 -52.83 0.85 23.42
N SER A 113 -53.79 1.65 23.87
CA SER A 113 -54.06 3.04 23.50
C SER A 113 -53.19 4.02 24.31
N GLU A 114 -52.90 5.16 23.68
CA GLU A 114 -52.60 6.49 24.21
C GLU A 114 -51.42 6.71 25.18
N SER A 115 -50.46 7.52 24.72
CA SER A 115 -50.24 8.83 25.35
C SER A 115 -49.55 9.79 24.38
N ALA A 116 -50.28 10.83 23.97
CA ALA A 116 -49.73 12.01 23.33
C ALA A 116 -48.99 12.85 24.39
N SER A 117 -47.71 13.12 24.15
CA SER A 117 -47.00 14.21 24.81
C SER A 117 -46.38 15.06 23.71
N GLU A 118 -47.02 16.21 23.48
CA GLU A 118 -46.48 17.33 22.73
C GLU A 118 -45.35 17.92 23.58
N GLU A 119 -44.09 17.67 23.22
CA GLU A 119 -42.98 18.52 23.66
C GLU A 119 -42.42 19.28 22.46
N GLU A 120 -42.24 20.56 22.70
CA GLU A 120 -41.96 21.59 21.72
C GLU A 120 -40.67 21.33 20.95
N THR A 121 -40.78 21.35 19.63
CA THR A 121 -39.65 21.36 18.70
C THR A 121 -38.89 22.67 18.84
N SER A 122 -37.81 22.66 19.63
CA SER A 122 -36.72 23.62 19.47
C SER A 122 -36.01 23.30 18.14
N PRO A 123 -35.70 24.29 17.27
CA PRO A 123 -34.92 24.03 16.07
C PRO A 123 -33.50 23.64 16.49
N GLY A 124 -33.24 22.33 16.50
CA GLY A 124 -31.90 21.80 16.57
C GLY A 124 -31.15 22.23 15.31
N GLU A 125 -29.96 22.78 15.52
CA GLU A 125 -28.98 23.01 14.46
C GLU A 125 -28.93 21.79 13.55
N GLU A 126 -29.13 22.02 12.25
CA GLU A 126 -28.84 21.03 11.23
C GLU A 126 -27.34 20.71 11.32
N THR A 127 -27.03 19.71 12.14
CA THR A 127 -25.77 19.00 12.02
C THR A 127 -25.87 18.37 10.64
N THR A 128 -25.17 18.97 9.68
CA THR A 128 -24.90 18.35 8.40
C THR A 128 -24.19 17.05 8.74
N THR A 129 -24.95 15.96 8.80
CA THR A 129 -24.41 14.61 8.73
C THR A 129 -23.74 14.56 7.37
N GLU A 130 -22.43 14.83 7.31
CA GLU A 130 -21.61 14.37 6.21
C GLU A 130 -21.91 12.88 6.06
N GLU A 131 -22.57 12.57 4.96
CA GLU A 131 -22.79 11.21 4.51
C GLU A 131 -21.40 10.59 4.38
N ALA A 132 -21.00 9.84 5.41
CA ALA A 132 -19.73 9.12 5.41
C ALA A 132 -19.68 8.35 4.10
N ALA A 133 -18.72 8.68 3.23
CA ALA A 133 -18.47 7.91 2.04
C ALA A 133 -18.39 6.44 2.48
N ALA A 134 -19.21 5.59 1.85
CA ALA A 134 -19.20 4.17 2.18
C ALA A 134 -17.76 3.67 1.99
N THR A 135 -17.19 3.12 3.05
CA THR A 135 -15.85 2.56 3.01
C THR A 135 -15.84 1.35 2.06
N GLU A 136 -14.86 1.32 1.17
CA GLU A 136 -14.52 0.21 0.27
C GLU A 136 -13.56 -0.78 0.95
N VAL A 137 -13.06 -0.48 2.15
CA VAL A 137 -12.31 -1.43 3.01
C VAL A 137 -13.11 -2.73 3.18
N GLY A 138 -12.44 -3.86 2.96
CA GLY A 138 -13.00 -5.21 2.94
C GLY A 138 -13.69 -5.59 1.63
N GLN A 139 -13.67 -4.72 0.61
CA GLN A 139 -14.08 -5.07 -0.75
C GLN A 139 -12.88 -5.62 -1.54
N CYS A 140 -13.15 -6.41 -2.56
CA CYS A 140 -12.11 -7.06 -3.35
C CYS A 140 -11.96 -6.46 -4.74
N LEU A 141 -10.77 -6.65 -5.32
CA LEU A 141 -10.37 -6.17 -6.63
C LEU A 141 -9.86 -7.33 -7.49
N PRO A 142 -9.97 -7.23 -8.83
CA PRO A 142 -9.30 -8.15 -9.73
C PRO A 142 -7.77 -8.02 -9.66
N TYR A 143 -7.03 -8.99 -10.21
CA TYR A 143 -5.55 -8.99 -10.23
C TYR A 143 -4.94 -7.67 -10.73
N GLU A 144 -5.48 -7.13 -11.83
CA GLU A 144 -5.19 -5.78 -12.32
C GLU A 144 -6.35 -4.85 -11.94
N PRO A 145 -6.24 -4.03 -10.88
CA PRO A 145 -7.32 -3.14 -10.50
C PRO A 145 -7.66 -2.14 -11.62
N GLU A 146 -8.92 -2.08 -12.00
CA GLU A 146 -9.40 -1.16 -13.03
C GLU A 146 -9.98 0.10 -12.41
N ILE A 147 -9.71 1.28 -12.98
CA ILE A 147 -10.32 2.53 -12.56
C ILE A 147 -11.72 2.65 -13.19
N LEU A 148 -12.76 2.79 -12.36
CA LEU A 148 -14.14 2.98 -12.79
C LEU A 148 -14.70 4.28 -12.20
N GLY A 149 -14.75 5.33 -13.02
CA GLY A 149 -15.23 6.64 -12.58
C GLY A 149 -14.17 7.37 -11.74
N ASP A 150 -14.46 7.56 -10.46
CA ASP A 150 -13.60 8.21 -9.46
C ASP A 150 -13.02 7.24 -8.40
N GLY A 151 -13.21 5.93 -8.61
CA GLY A 151 -12.68 4.89 -7.73
C GLY A 151 -12.24 3.64 -8.50
N LEU A 152 -12.13 2.52 -7.78
CA LEU A 152 -11.75 1.23 -8.35
C LEU A 152 -12.97 0.38 -8.70
N SER A 153 -12.84 -0.47 -9.71
CA SER A 153 -13.82 -1.48 -10.07
C SER A 153 -13.77 -2.63 -9.06
N LEU A 154 -14.75 -2.66 -8.16
CA LEU A 154 -14.87 -3.69 -7.13
C LEU A 154 -15.47 -4.99 -7.68
N VAL A 155 -15.04 -6.12 -7.12
CA VAL A 155 -15.60 -7.45 -7.35
C VAL A 155 -16.07 -8.06 -6.04
N ASP A 156 -16.99 -9.04 -6.11
CA ASP A 156 -17.37 -9.83 -4.95
C ASP A 156 -16.16 -10.65 -4.49
N CYS A 157 -15.84 -10.64 -3.19
CA CYS A 157 -14.69 -11.40 -2.66
C CYS A 157 -14.81 -12.92 -2.82
N SER A 158 -16.01 -13.44 -3.11
CA SER A 158 -16.22 -14.85 -3.47
C SER A 158 -16.10 -15.13 -4.96
N ASP A 159 -15.92 -14.10 -5.79
CA ASP A 159 -15.67 -14.24 -7.22
C ASP A 159 -14.29 -14.88 -7.46
N ALA A 160 -14.19 -15.71 -8.49
CA ALA A 160 -12.94 -16.38 -8.84
C ALA A 160 -11.84 -15.41 -9.32
N THR A 161 -12.20 -14.18 -9.68
CA THR A 161 -11.28 -13.12 -10.08
C THR A 161 -10.83 -12.24 -8.92
N ALA A 162 -11.39 -12.41 -7.71
CA ALA A 162 -10.99 -11.64 -6.54
C ALA A 162 -9.57 -12.00 -6.09
N PHE A 163 -8.64 -11.08 -6.34
CA PHE A 163 -7.22 -11.29 -6.07
C PHE A 163 -6.71 -10.39 -4.94
N TRP A 164 -7.15 -9.13 -4.89
CA TRP A 164 -6.79 -8.22 -3.81
C TRP A 164 -7.98 -7.92 -2.92
N GLU A 165 -7.72 -7.64 -1.65
CA GLU A 165 -8.65 -7.04 -0.67
C GLU A 165 -8.16 -5.64 -0.29
N ILE A 166 -9.06 -4.67 -0.22
CA ILE A 166 -8.76 -3.32 0.27
C ILE A 166 -8.71 -3.35 1.80
N THR A 167 -7.56 -3.05 2.39
CA THR A 167 -7.33 -3.09 3.84
C THR A 167 -7.43 -1.71 4.49
N ALA A 168 -7.13 -0.65 3.74
CA ALA A 168 -7.30 0.74 4.15
C ALA A 168 -7.52 1.65 2.93
N GLN A 169 -8.15 2.81 3.14
CA GLN A 169 -8.34 3.79 2.09
C GLN A 169 -8.41 5.22 2.64
N THR A 170 -8.13 6.19 1.77
CA THR A 170 -8.40 7.60 2.01
C THR A 170 -8.75 8.33 0.71
N TYR A 171 -9.58 9.36 0.84
CA TYR A 171 -9.87 10.35 -0.22
C TYR A 171 -9.25 11.72 0.10
N ASP A 172 -8.62 11.86 1.26
CA ASP A 172 -7.99 13.11 1.71
C ASP A 172 -6.53 13.17 1.24
N VAL A 173 -6.34 13.12 -0.08
CA VAL A 173 -5.03 13.07 -0.76
C VAL A 173 -4.94 14.03 -1.96
N GLY A 174 -5.87 15.00 -2.05
CA GLY A 174 -5.99 15.88 -3.20
C GLY A 174 -4.80 16.82 -3.46
N ASP A 175 -3.87 16.93 -2.51
CA ASP A 175 -2.61 17.67 -2.62
C ASP A 175 -1.41 16.80 -2.99
N VAL A 176 -1.57 15.48 -3.03
CA VAL A 176 -0.53 14.52 -3.40
C VAL A 176 -0.40 14.48 -4.92
N THR A 177 0.81 14.75 -5.44
CA THR A 177 1.07 14.86 -6.87
C THR A 177 1.61 13.57 -7.48
N VAL A 178 1.23 13.32 -8.74
CA VAL A 178 1.85 12.30 -9.59
C VAL A 178 2.70 12.94 -10.69
N ASP A 179 3.71 12.22 -11.18
CA ASP A 179 4.51 12.63 -12.32
C ASP A 179 3.81 12.37 -13.66
N ASP A 180 4.49 12.68 -14.77
CA ASP A 180 3.95 12.50 -16.13
C ASP A 180 3.71 11.03 -16.50
N ASP A 181 4.35 10.10 -15.78
CA ASP A 181 4.18 8.65 -15.94
C ASP A 181 3.11 8.08 -14.99
N GLY A 182 2.52 8.94 -14.13
CA GLY A 182 1.50 8.57 -13.17
C GLY A 182 2.03 7.99 -11.86
N ASN A 183 3.32 8.11 -11.57
CA ASN A 183 3.92 7.65 -10.32
C ASN A 183 3.78 8.70 -9.23
N LEU A 184 3.64 8.28 -7.98
CA LEU A 184 3.68 9.18 -6.83
C LEU A 184 5.02 9.91 -6.77
N THR A 185 4.96 11.25 -6.71
CA THR A 185 6.16 12.07 -6.49
C THR A 185 6.57 12.13 -5.01
N ASP A 186 5.62 11.84 -4.11
CA ASP A 186 5.81 11.70 -2.68
C ASP A 186 5.02 10.48 -2.19
N THR A 187 5.72 9.50 -1.62
CA THR A 187 5.14 8.26 -1.10
C THR A 187 4.77 8.34 0.39
N ALA A 188 5.10 9.45 1.07
CA ALA A 188 4.78 9.60 2.49
C ALA A 188 3.29 9.40 2.83
N PRO A 189 2.32 9.87 2.02
CA PRO A 189 0.90 9.61 2.28
C PRO A 189 0.52 8.12 2.18
N ALA A 190 1.16 7.37 1.28
CA ALA A 190 0.98 5.92 1.17
C ALA A 190 1.53 5.20 2.40
N ILE A 191 2.73 5.59 2.85
CA ILE A 191 3.35 5.05 4.07
C ILE A 191 2.52 5.39 5.32
N GLU A 192 1.99 6.60 5.42
CA GLU A 192 1.15 7.01 6.56
C GLU A 192 -0.17 6.22 6.61
N LEU A 193 -0.79 5.95 5.46
CA LEU A 193 -2.03 5.20 5.38
C LEU A 193 -1.82 3.70 5.60
N CYS A 194 -0.82 3.13 4.93
CA CYS A 194 -0.66 1.69 4.79
C CYS A 194 0.34 1.07 5.77
N GLY A 195 1.25 1.86 6.34
CA GLY A 195 2.40 1.37 7.10
C GLY A 195 3.68 1.44 6.26
N ALA A 196 4.83 1.49 6.94
CA ALA A 196 6.14 1.53 6.27
C ALA A 196 6.46 0.19 5.59
N GLU A 197 6.02 -0.88 6.23
CA GLU A 197 6.12 -2.27 5.78
C GLU A 197 5.20 -2.60 4.59
N TRP A 198 4.29 -1.70 4.21
CA TRP A 198 3.32 -2.00 3.16
C TRP A 198 3.94 -1.88 1.77
N GLY A 199 3.75 -2.89 0.93
CA GLY A 199 4.50 -3.02 -0.32
C GLY A 199 5.92 -3.57 -0.13
N GLU A 200 6.34 -3.83 1.12
CA GLU A 200 7.53 -4.64 1.38
C GLU A 200 7.19 -6.11 1.16
N ASN A 201 8.11 -6.81 0.50
CA ASN A 201 8.00 -8.24 0.28
C ASN A 201 8.43 -8.97 1.56
N ALA A 202 7.48 -9.26 2.45
CA ALA A 202 7.72 -10.06 3.65
C ALA A 202 7.66 -11.56 3.34
N LEU A 203 8.69 -12.32 3.74
CA LEU A 203 8.79 -13.76 3.47
C LEU A 203 7.60 -14.54 4.05
N GLY A 204 7.02 -15.42 3.25
CA GLY A 204 5.90 -16.28 3.63
C GLY A 204 4.56 -15.55 3.76
N GLU A 205 4.54 -14.23 3.58
CA GLU A 205 3.34 -13.42 3.66
C GLU A 205 2.71 -13.21 2.29
N ALA A 206 1.40 -12.96 2.29
CA ALA A 206 0.70 -12.56 1.09
C ALA A 206 1.21 -11.20 0.61
N TRP A 207 1.25 -11.01 -0.69
CA TRP A 207 1.68 -9.74 -1.26
C TRP A 207 0.84 -8.58 -0.72
N THR A 208 1.50 -7.47 -0.40
CA THR A 208 0.86 -6.21 -0.10
C THR A 208 1.27 -5.18 -1.14
N ASN A 209 0.39 -4.23 -1.43
CA ASN A 209 0.69 -3.12 -2.34
C ASN A 209 -0.22 -1.94 -2.02
N TRP A 210 0.08 -0.77 -2.57
CA TRP A 210 -0.86 0.34 -2.63
C TRP A 210 -1.35 0.56 -4.06
N HIS A 211 -2.56 1.08 -4.20
CA HIS A 211 -3.10 1.53 -5.47
C HIS A 211 -3.72 2.90 -5.28
N TYR A 212 -3.75 3.71 -6.33
CA TYR A 212 -4.37 5.03 -6.28
C TYR A 212 -5.11 5.34 -7.57
N VAL A 213 -6.08 6.26 -7.48
CA VAL A 213 -6.74 6.89 -8.61
C VAL A 213 -6.29 8.34 -8.62
N TYR A 214 -6.01 8.90 -9.80
CA TYR A 214 -5.54 10.26 -9.93
C TYR A 214 -6.17 10.97 -11.12
N SER A 215 -6.29 12.28 -11.02
CA SER A 215 -6.75 13.15 -12.09
C SER A 215 -6.03 14.49 -12.06
N ASN A 216 -5.75 15.04 -13.25
CA ASN A 216 -5.12 16.36 -13.39
C ASN A 216 -3.76 16.51 -12.66
N GLY A 217 -3.03 15.41 -12.47
CA GLY A 217 -1.73 15.40 -11.79
C GLY A 217 -1.79 15.27 -10.26
N TYR A 218 -2.99 15.04 -9.69
CA TYR A 218 -3.20 14.88 -8.24
C TYR A 218 -3.98 13.60 -7.94
N LEU A 219 -3.76 13.02 -6.77
CA LEU A 219 -4.56 11.87 -6.33
C LEU A 219 -6.01 12.26 -6.03
N ASP A 220 -6.93 11.41 -6.47
CA ASP A 220 -8.33 11.45 -6.08
C ASP A 220 -8.59 10.49 -4.90
N SER A 221 -7.90 9.33 -4.88
CA SER A 221 -7.99 8.34 -3.81
C SER A 221 -6.74 7.47 -3.73
N LEU A 222 -6.51 6.91 -2.54
CA LEU A 222 -5.40 6.02 -2.23
C LEU A 222 -5.91 4.82 -1.41
N TYR A 223 -5.42 3.63 -1.75
CA TYR A 223 -5.84 2.34 -1.23
C TYR A 223 -4.64 1.51 -0.82
N CYS A 224 -4.74 0.85 0.32
CA CYS A 224 -3.85 -0.23 0.72
C CYS A 224 -4.53 -1.54 0.37
N ILE A 225 -3.83 -2.41 -0.36
CA ILE A 225 -4.37 -3.68 -0.84
C ILE A 225 -3.47 -4.84 -0.44
N GLN A 226 -4.09 -5.98 -0.14
CA GLN A 226 -3.41 -7.22 0.21
C GLN A 226 -3.96 -8.36 -0.63
N ALA A 227 -3.09 -9.24 -1.12
CA ALA A 227 -3.52 -10.39 -1.89
C ALA A 227 -4.34 -11.34 -0.99
N THR A 228 -5.43 -11.87 -1.53
CA THR A 228 -6.34 -12.79 -0.83
C THR A 228 -5.74 -14.20 -0.69
N GLY A 229 -4.61 -14.45 -1.34
CA GLY A 229 -4.01 -15.78 -1.50
C GLY A 229 -4.62 -16.60 -2.63
N ALA A 230 -5.59 -16.04 -3.39
CA ALA A 230 -6.08 -16.64 -4.61
C ALA A 230 -4.96 -16.72 -5.66
N ALA A 231 -4.95 -17.80 -6.44
CA ALA A 231 -3.97 -17.97 -7.51
C ALA A 231 -4.19 -16.95 -8.64
N ASP A 232 -3.15 -16.69 -9.43
CA ASP A 232 -3.28 -15.91 -10.66
C ASP A 232 -4.33 -16.55 -11.58
N PRO A 233 -5.39 -15.83 -11.99
CA PRO A 233 -6.38 -16.34 -12.94
C PRO A 233 -5.78 -16.79 -14.29
N ALA A 234 -4.66 -16.20 -14.71
CA ALA A 234 -3.94 -16.58 -15.93
C ALA A 234 -3.04 -17.80 -15.72
N GLU A 235 -2.44 -17.93 -14.54
CA GLU A 235 -1.51 -19.00 -14.16
C GLU A 235 -1.90 -19.62 -12.80
N PRO A 236 -2.86 -20.56 -12.73
CA PRO A 236 -3.47 -21.04 -11.48
C PRO A 236 -2.54 -21.76 -10.49
N GLU A 237 -1.28 -21.98 -10.86
CA GLU A 237 -0.24 -22.57 -10.01
C GLU A 237 0.58 -21.50 -9.28
N HIS A 238 0.46 -20.23 -9.68
CA HIS A 238 1.09 -19.07 -9.06
C HIS A 238 0.25 -18.56 -7.90
N LEU A 239 0.83 -18.56 -6.70
CA LEU A 239 0.22 -18.03 -5.48
C LEU A 239 0.96 -16.75 -5.05
N PRO A 240 0.24 -15.69 -4.66
CA PRO A 240 0.82 -14.38 -4.36
C PRO A 240 1.38 -14.31 -2.93
N TYR A 241 2.36 -15.17 -2.67
CA TYR A 241 3.13 -15.21 -1.42
C TYR A 241 4.60 -15.09 -1.77
N ILE A 242 5.33 -14.30 -0.98
CA ILE A 242 6.79 -14.26 -1.12
C ILE A 242 7.34 -15.60 -0.62
N PRO A 243 8.14 -16.34 -1.41
CA PRO A 243 8.62 -17.66 -1.01
C PRO A 243 9.43 -17.60 0.29
N ASP A 244 9.17 -18.51 1.23
CA ASP A 244 10.00 -18.70 2.43
C ASP A 244 10.59 -20.12 2.47
N THR A 245 11.36 -20.42 3.51
CA THR A 245 12.06 -21.68 3.73
C THR A 245 11.17 -22.90 3.49
N GLY A 246 11.52 -23.67 2.46
CA GLY A 246 10.83 -24.88 2.07
C GLY A 246 9.83 -24.70 0.92
N ASP A 247 9.48 -23.46 0.57
CA ASP A 247 8.62 -23.15 -0.57
C ASP A 247 9.38 -23.28 -1.89
N CYS A 248 8.61 -23.49 -2.96
CA CYS A 248 9.14 -23.49 -4.31
C CYS A 248 8.64 -22.28 -5.08
N PHE A 249 9.46 -21.81 -6.00
CA PHE A 249 9.13 -20.69 -6.88
C PHE A 249 9.66 -20.96 -8.28
N ASP A 250 9.10 -20.24 -9.25
CA ASP A 250 9.46 -20.38 -10.64
C ASP A 250 10.64 -19.46 -11.00
N LYS A 251 10.78 -19.10 -12.27
CA LYS A 251 11.85 -18.21 -12.77
C LYS A 251 11.30 -16.88 -13.29
N SER A 252 10.06 -16.54 -12.93
CA SER A 252 9.46 -15.27 -13.28
C SER A 252 10.19 -14.12 -12.58
N ASP A 253 9.92 -12.89 -13.04
CA ASP A 253 10.50 -11.70 -12.44
C ASP A 253 9.77 -11.31 -11.13
N ASP A 254 8.60 -11.91 -10.86
CA ASP A 254 7.79 -11.70 -9.66
C ASP A 254 8.01 -12.84 -8.65
N TRP A 255 7.76 -12.55 -7.37
CA TRP A 255 7.96 -13.52 -6.28
C TRP A 255 6.78 -14.49 -6.12
N TRP A 256 6.43 -15.23 -7.17
CA TRP A 256 5.36 -16.21 -7.12
C TRP A 256 5.79 -17.46 -6.36
N THR A 257 4.99 -17.86 -5.37
CA THR A 257 5.11 -19.19 -4.77
C THR A 257 4.31 -20.20 -5.59
N VAL A 258 4.91 -21.36 -5.85
CA VAL A 258 4.29 -22.48 -6.56
C VAL A 258 4.39 -23.77 -5.75
N SER A 259 3.53 -24.74 -6.07
CA SER A 259 3.68 -26.09 -5.50
C SER A 259 5.01 -26.70 -5.91
N CYS A 260 5.76 -27.29 -4.97
CA CYS A 260 7.00 -28.00 -5.29
C CYS A 260 6.83 -29.24 -6.19
N ASP A 261 5.60 -29.74 -6.33
CA ASP A 261 5.28 -30.83 -7.26
C ASP A 261 4.85 -30.32 -8.65
N SER A 262 4.83 -29.00 -8.86
CA SER A 262 4.50 -28.35 -10.14
C SER A 262 5.64 -28.48 -11.14
N ASP A 263 5.31 -28.56 -12.43
CA ASP A 263 6.29 -28.43 -13.51
C ASP A 263 6.88 -27.00 -13.63
N LEU A 264 6.25 -26.00 -12.96
CA LEU A 264 6.76 -24.63 -12.84
C LEU A 264 7.80 -24.47 -11.72
N ALA A 265 7.88 -25.40 -10.76
CA ALA A 265 8.83 -25.32 -9.67
C ALA A 265 10.26 -25.46 -10.21
N VAL A 266 10.99 -24.35 -10.26
CA VAL A 266 12.40 -24.33 -10.70
C VAL A 266 13.32 -24.36 -9.49
N TYR A 267 12.98 -23.59 -8.46
CA TYR A 267 13.80 -23.43 -7.26
C TYR A 267 13.02 -23.80 -6.01
N LYS A 268 13.74 -24.30 -5.00
CA LYS A 268 13.24 -24.52 -3.64
C LYS A 268 14.09 -23.76 -2.65
N VAL A 269 13.46 -22.90 -1.86
CA VAL A 269 14.12 -22.15 -0.80
C VAL A 269 14.63 -23.13 0.26
N VAL A 270 15.93 -23.05 0.53
CA VAL A 270 16.62 -23.90 1.51
C VAL A 270 16.60 -23.26 2.89
N ASP A 271 16.87 -21.95 2.95
CA ASP A 271 16.90 -21.14 4.15
C ASP A 271 16.96 -19.65 3.74
N THR A 272 16.78 -18.74 4.70
CA THR A 272 16.72 -17.29 4.43
C THR A 272 17.57 -16.49 5.43
N VAL A 273 17.97 -15.27 5.04
CA VAL A 273 18.59 -14.29 5.93
C VAL A 273 17.66 -13.08 5.98
N VAL A 274 17.08 -12.81 7.14
CA VAL A 274 16.12 -11.71 7.33
C VAL A 274 16.79 -10.56 8.09
N TYR A 275 16.52 -9.34 7.66
CA TYR A 275 16.98 -8.13 8.34
C TYR A 275 15.82 -7.49 9.11
N ASP A 276 16.07 -7.13 10.37
CA ASP A 276 15.08 -6.42 11.20
C ASP A 276 14.75 -5.03 10.64
N ASP A 277 15.73 -4.38 10.01
CA ASP A 277 15.60 -3.11 9.30
C ASP A 277 16.12 -3.29 7.86
N PRO A 278 15.46 -2.76 6.81
CA PRO A 278 15.95 -2.88 5.44
C PRO A 278 17.34 -2.26 5.26
N VAL A 279 18.20 -2.92 4.48
CA VAL A 279 19.62 -2.55 4.32
C VAL A 279 19.93 -2.25 2.85
N ASP A 280 20.50 -1.07 2.58
CA ASP A 280 21.07 -0.77 1.26
C ASP A 280 22.29 -1.66 1.01
N MET A 281 22.17 -2.55 0.01
CA MET A 281 23.14 -3.62 -0.23
C MET A 281 23.34 -3.83 -1.74
N SER A 282 24.60 -3.90 -2.16
CA SER A 282 24.96 -4.30 -3.52
C SER A 282 24.82 -5.82 -3.73
N GLU A 283 24.77 -6.26 -4.98
CA GLU A 283 24.73 -7.70 -5.30
C GLU A 283 25.96 -8.46 -4.77
N GLU A 284 27.15 -7.85 -4.81
CA GLU A 284 28.38 -8.46 -4.28
C GLU A 284 28.33 -8.61 -2.75
N GLU A 285 27.83 -7.60 -2.03
CA GLU A 285 27.62 -7.68 -0.58
C GLU A 285 26.55 -8.72 -0.24
N ALA A 286 25.44 -8.76 -0.99
CA ALA A 286 24.39 -9.75 -0.79
C ALA A 286 24.90 -11.19 -0.97
N LYS A 287 25.79 -11.40 -1.93
CA LYS A 287 26.45 -12.70 -2.10
C LYS A 287 27.26 -13.12 -0.88
N ASP A 288 28.00 -12.19 -0.29
CA ASP A 288 28.84 -12.46 0.87
C ASP A 288 27.98 -12.69 2.14
N GLU A 289 26.82 -12.02 2.24
CA GLU A 289 25.86 -12.17 3.33
C GLU A 289 24.90 -13.36 3.16
N ALA A 290 24.79 -13.95 1.95
CA ALA A 290 23.98 -15.13 1.63
C ALA A 290 24.52 -16.42 2.29
N THR A 291 24.50 -16.45 3.62
CA THR A 291 25.04 -17.52 4.47
C THR A 291 24.05 -18.66 4.71
N CYS A 292 22.84 -18.56 4.15
CA CYS A 292 21.74 -19.52 4.23
C CYS A 292 21.96 -20.82 3.43
N GLY A 293 23.08 -20.96 2.72
CA GLY A 293 23.38 -22.14 1.91
C GLY A 293 22.79 -22.05 0.51
N GLY A 294 22.41 -23.18 -0.09
CA GLY A 294 21.90 -23.23 -1.46
C GLY A 294 22.96 -23.05 -2.56
N ASP A 295 22.57 -23.33 -3.79
CA ASP A 295 23.37 -23.09 -5.00
C ASP A 295 23.11 -21.69 -5.59
N TRP A 296 21.97 -21.09 -5.24
CA TRP A 296 21.49 -19.79 -5.73
C TRP A 296 21.05 -18.89 -4.58
N TYR A 297 21.10 -17.58 -4.81
CA TYR A 297 20.60 -16.58 -3.86
C TYR A 297 19.95 -15.39 -4.59
N TRP A 298 18.99 -14.75 -3.94
CA TRP A 298 18.35 -13.52 -4.41
C TRP A 298 18.06 -12.57 -3.27
N GLN A 299 18.05 -11.27 -3.58
CA GLN A 299 17.64 -10.22 -2.65
C GLN A 299 16.15 -9.98 -2.77
N ILE A 300 15.45 -10.03 -1.65
CA ILE A 300 14.11 -9.49 -1.50
C ILE A 300 14.25 -8.03 -1.12
N LYS A 301 13.64 -7.16 -1.93
CA LYS A 301 13.78 -5.72 -1.80
C LYS A 301 12.45 -5.06 -1.49
N ASP A 302 12.53 -3.96 -0.74
CA ASP A 302 11.43 -3.04 -0.53
C ASP A 302 11.23 -2.11 -1.75
N THR A 303 10.27 -1.20 -1.63
CA THR A 303 9.95 -0.21 -2.66
C THR A 303 11.03 0.87 -2.85
N GLN A 304 11.97 0.99 -1.92
CA GLN A 304 13.15 1.87 -2.00
C GLN A 304 14.37 1.16 -2.62
N GLY A 305 14.26 -0.15 -2.87
CA GLY A 305 15.32 -1.00 -3.39
C GLY A 305 16.32 -1.50 -2.34
N TRP A 306 16.02 -1.30 -1.06
CA TRP A 306 16.80 -1.82 0.07
C TRP A 306 16.42 -3.27 0.35
N THR A 307 17.38 -4.05 0.79
CA THR A 307 17.24 -5.49 0.98
C THR A 307 16.60 -5.76 2.35
N THR A 308 15.43 -6.41 2.34
CA THR A 308 14.69 -6.84 3.53
C THR A 308 15.04 -8.27 3.91
N ALA A 309 15.36 -9.11 2.92
CA ALA A 309 15.83 -10.47 3.12
C ALA A 309 16.69 -10.97 1.96
N ILE A 310 17.44 -12.05 2.20
CA ILE A 310 18.10 -12.85 1.17
C ILE A 310 17.51 -14.25 1.21
N ILE A 311 17.05 -14.75 0.06
CA ILE A 311 16.58 -16.12 -0.12
C ILE A 311 17.72 -16.94 -0.72
N CYS A 312 18.04 -18.09 -0.12
CA CYS A 312 18.93 -19.08 -0.70
C CYS A 312 18.13 -20.29 -1.20
N ALA A 313 18.39 -20.76 -2.43
CA ALA A 313 17.65 -21.88 -3.01
C ALA A 313 18.53 -22.88 -3.77
N ASN A 314 17.95 -24.06 -4.02
CA ASN A 314 18.48 -25.08 -4.94
C ASN A 314 17.51 -25.28 -6.10
N GLU A 315 18.02 -25.78 -7.23
CA GLU A 315 17.14 -26.31 -8.28
C GLU A 315 16.37 -27.55 -7.79
N VAL A 316 15.12 -27.70 -8.24
CA VAL A 316 14.22 -28.82 -7.89
C VAL A 316 14.37 -29.99 -8.86
#